data_AF-A0A7X4IA41-F1
#
_entry.id   AF-A0A7X4IA41-F1
#
_cell.length_a   1.000
_cell.length_b   1.000
_cell.length_c   1.000
_cell.angle_alpha   90.00
_cell.angle_beta   90.00
_cell.angle_gamma   90.00
#
_symmetry.space_group_name_H-M   'P 1'
#
loop_
_entity.id
_entity.type
_entity.pdbx_description
1 polymer ?
#
loop_
_entity_poly.entity_id
_entity_poly.type
_entity_poly.pdbx_seq_one_letter_code
_entity_poly.pdbx_strand_id
1 'polypeptide(L)'
;MRDKIYNFMRTRYGNDQFSSFLTWMGLILIIIDVWAKTGVLYFLGLASFIYGYVRIFSKKYDKRAAENKWFLSHTTGVRNVFKRMKKSKEAGKDYKIFTCPRCEQMIRIPRGKGRIEIRCPKCGNTFIKKS
;
A
#
# COMPACT_ATOMS: atom_id res chain seq x y z
N MET A 1 14.09 -14.78 -25.58
CA MET A 1 12.66 -14.36 -25.58
C MET A 1 12.39 -13.17 -24.66
N ARG A 2 13.00 -13.12 -23.47
CA ARG A 2 12.89 -11.97 -22.55
C ARG A 2 13.28 -10.64 -23.20
N ASP A 3 14.35 -10.60 -23.99
CA ASP A 3 14.83 -9.35 -24.60
C ASP A 3 13.89 -8.83 -25.70
N LYS A 4 13.22 -9.73 -26.42
CA LYS A 4 12.19 -9.37 -27.41
C LYS A 4 10.97 -8.72 -26.75
N ILE A 5 10.51 -9.28 -25.63
CA ILE A 5 9.40 -8.72 -24.83
C ILE A 5 9.80 -7.38 -24.21
N TYR A 6 11.02 -7.30 -23.67
CA TYR A 6 11.54 -6.08 -23.05
C TYR A 6 11.67 -4.93 -24.08
N ASN A 7 12.23 -5.21 -25.26
CA ASN A 7 12.33 -4.22 -26.34
C ASN A 7 10.97 -3.81 -26.88
N PHE A 8 9.99 -4.73 -26.93
CA PHE A 8 8.61 -4.42 -27.31
C PHE A 8 7.92 -3.51 -26.28
N MET A 9 8.14 -3.74 -24.99
CA MET A 9 7.57 -2.93 -23.89
C MET A 9 8.25 -1.57 -23.73
N ARG A 10 9.50 -1.41 -24.18
CA ARG A 10 10.30 -0.18 -24.03
C ARG A 10 9.64 1.07 -24.66
N THR A 11 8.79 0.88 -25.68
CA THR A 11 8.06 1.97 -26.36
C THR A 11 6.61 2.14 -25.91
N ARG A 12 6.19 1.39 -24.88
CA ARG A 12 4.83 1.40 -24.33
C ARG A 12 4.82 2.07 -22.97
N TYR A 13 3.66 2.61 -22.60
CA TYR A 13 3.50 3.30 -21.33
C TYR A 13 3.78 2.39 -20.13
N GLY A 14 3.34 1.14 -20.19
CA GLY A 14 3.52 0.17 -19.11
C GLY A 14 2.40 0.23 -18.07
N ASN A 15 2.59 -0.50 -16.97
CA ASN A 15 1.60 -0.60 -15.91
C ASN A 15 1.75 0.54 -14.89
N ASP A 16 0.69 1.30 -14.67
CA ASP A 16 0.61 2.36 -13.67
C ASP A 16 -0.48 2.08 -12.63
N GLN A 17 -0.62 2.98 -11.65
CA GLN A 17 -1.55 2.77 -10.54
C GLN A 17 -3.01 2.87 -10.96
N PHE A 18 -3.35 3.73 -11.92
CA PHE A 18 -4.71 3.81 -12.43
C PHE A 18 -5.08 2.57 -13.27
N SER A 19 -4.18 2.08 -14.14
CA SER A 19 -4.43 0.83 -14.89
C SER A 19 -4.52 -0.37 -13.96
N SER A 20 -3.65 -0.45 -12.95
CA SER A 20 -3.73 -1.52 -11.95
C SER A 20 -5.02 -1.46 -11.14
N PHE A 21 -5.49 -0.26 -10.79
CA PHE A 21 -6.78 -0.08 -10.13
C PHE A 21 -7.93 -0.57 -11.01
N LEU A 22 -7.94 -0.18 -12.29
CA LEU A 22 -8.97 -0.60 -13.25
C LEU A 22 -8.99 -2.11 -13.49
N THR A 23 -7.83 -2.76 -13.60
CA THR A 23 -7.76 -4.22 -13.78
C THR A 23 -8.21 -4.98 -12.54
N TRP A 24 -7.78 -4.57 -11.34
CA TRP A 24 -8.25 -5.18 -10.09
C TRP A 24 -9.73 -4.92 -9.85
N MET A 25 -10.22 -3.71 -10.10
CA MET A 25 -11.63 -3.36 -9.97
C MET A 25 -12.48 -4.20 -10.93
N GLY A 26 -12.07 -4.29 -12.20
CA GLY A 26 -12.75 -5.11 -13.19
C GLY A 26 -12.82 -6.58 -12.79
N LEU A 27 -11.72 -7.13 -12.26
CA LEU A 27 -11.67 -8.51 -11.78
C LEU A 27 -12.59 -8.73 -10.56
N ILE A 28 -12.62 -7.80 -9.61
CA ILE A 28 -13.51 -7.86 -8.45
C ILE A 28 -14.98 -7.79 -8.89
N LEU A 29 -15.33 -6.90 -9.82
CA LEU A 29 -16.69 -6.79 -10.35
C LEU A 29 -17.15 -8.07 -11.04
N ILE A 30 -16.28 -8.72 -11.81
CA ILE A 30 -16.57 -10.02 -12.43
C ILE A 30 -16.82 -11.08 -11.35
N ILE A 31 -16.01 -11.13 -10.29
CA ILE A 31 -16.20 -12.08 -9.18
C ILE A 31 -17.52 -11.81 -8.45
N ILE A 32 -17.89 -10.55 -8.24
CA ILE A 32 -19.16 -10.20 -7.59
C ILE A 32 -20.35 -10.62 -8.46
N ASP A 33 -20.26 -10.47 -9.78
CA ASP A 33 -21.34 -10.89 -10.69
C ASP A 33 -21.61 -12.40 -10.65
N VAL A 34 -20.60 -13.23 -10.31
CA VAL A 34 -20.82 -14.68 -10.08
C VAL A 34 -21.92 -14.94 -9.05
N TRP A 35 -22.02 -14.07 -8.04
CA TRP A 35 -23.04 -14.17 -6.99
C TRP A 35 -24.31 -13.39 -7.34
N ALA A 36 -24.17 -12.22 -7.97
CA ALA A 36 -25.31 -11.34 -8.29
C ALA A 36 -26.12 -11.82 -9.51
N LYS A 37 -25.50 -12.56 -10.44
CA LYS A 37 -26.09 -13.06 -11.69
C LYS A 37 -26.83 -12.00 -12.52
N THR A 38 -26.42 -10.74 -12.40
CA THR A 38 -27.05 -9.61 -13.09
C THR A 38 -26.60 -9.49 -14.54
N GLY A 39 -25.43 -10.02 -14.90
CA GLY A 39 -24.84 -9.95 -16.24
C GLY A 39 -24.30 -8.57 -16.60
N VAL A 40 -24.94 -7.49 -16.13
CA VAL A 40 -24.50 -6.10 -16.34
C VAL A 40 -23.15 -5.84 -15.67
N LEU A 41 -22.94 -6.35 -14.45
CA LEU A 41 -21.67 -6.21 -13.73
C LEU A 41 -20.54 -6.96 -14.43
N TYR A 42 -20.83 -8.08 -15.09
CA TYR A 42 -19.85 -8.79 -15.91
C TYR A 42 -19.39 -7.93 -17.10
N PHE A 43 -20.31 -7.34 -17.86
CA PHE A 43 -19.95 -6.48 -18.98
C PHE A 43 -19.18 -5.23 -18.52
N LEU A 44 -19.59 -4.59 -17.42
CA LEU A 44 -18.88 -3.45 -16.85
C LEU A 44 -17.47 -3.81 -16.34
N GLY A 45 -17.35 -4.97 -15.67
CA GLY A 45 -16.08 -5.48 -15.19
C GLY A 45 -15.13 -5.82 -16.35
N LEU A 46 -15.64 -6.50 -17.37
CA LEU A 46 -14.89 -6.85 -18.58
C LEU A 46 -14.45 -5.61 -19.36
N ALA A 47 -15.34 -4.62 -19.54
CA ALA A 47 -15.00 -3.37 -20.20
C ALA A 47 -13.89 -2.61 -19.45
N SER A 48 -13.98 -2.55 -18.12
CA SER A 48 -12.96 -1.93 -17.26
C SER A 48 -11.62 -2.64 -17.35
N PHE A 49 -11.65 -3.99 -17.35
CA PHE A 49 -10.47 -4.83 -17.46
C PHE A 49 -9.78 -4.65 -18.82
N ILE A 50 -10.54 -4.75 -19.93
CA ILE A 50 -10.03 -4.54 -21.29
C ILE A 50 -9.46 -3.14 -21.44
N TYR A 51 -10.16 -2.11 -20.96
CA TYR A 51 -9.69 -0.74 -21.02
C TYR A 51 -8.36 -0.55 -20.26
N GLY A 52 -8.22 -1.16 -19.08
CA GLY A 52 -6.95 -1.20 -18.34
C GLY A 52 -5.80 -1.79 -19.17
N TYR A 53 -6.03 -2.90 -19.87
CA TYR A 53 -5.04 -3.52 -20.76
C TYR A 53 -4.69 -2.64 -21.97
N VAL A 54 -5.68 -2.06 -22.64
CA VAL A 54 -5.43 -1.13 -23.76
C VAL A 54 -4.59 0.07 -23.30
N ARG A 55 -4.78 0.53 -22.06
CA ARG A 55 -4.02 1.63 -21.47
C ARG A 55 -2.55 1.26 -21.29
N ILE A 56 -2.25 0.05 -20.81
CA ILE A 56 -0.89 -0.48 -20.63
C ILE A 56 -0.14 -0.51 -21.98
N PHE A 57 -0.81 -0.92 -23.05
CA PHE A 57 -0.22 -1.02 -24.40
C PHE A 57 -0.24 0.29 -25.20
N SER A 58 -0.73 1.38 -24.61
CA SER A 58 -0.80 2.68 -25.28
C SER A 58 0.59 3.28 -25.49
N LYS A 59 0.80 3.92 -26.65
CA LYS A 59 2.04 4.66 -26.98
C LYS A 59 2.02 6.12 -26.49
N LYS A 60 0.85 6.66 -26.13
CA LYS A 60 0.68 8.09 -25.79
C LYS A 60 1.09 8.36 -24.33
N TYR A 61 2.39 8.55 -24.08
CA TYR A 61 2.93 8.67 -22.71
C TYR A 61 2.35 9.86 -21.93
N ASP A 62 2.37 11.07 -22.52
CA ASP A 62 2.03 12.30 -21.78
C ASP A 62 0.57 12.34 -21.32
N LYS A 63 -0.35 11.95 -22.22
CA LYS A 63 -1.79 11.90 -21.91
C LYS A 63 -2.09 10.89 -20.79
N ARG A 64 -1.46 9.71 -20.85
CA ARG A 64 -1.64 8.66 -19.83
C ARG A 64 -1.00 9.06 -18.50
N ALA A 65 0.17 9.71 -18.53
CA ALA A 65 0.81 10.24 -17.34
C ALA A 65 -0.03 11.34 -16.66
N ALA A 66 -0.68 12.21 -17.42
CA ALA A 66 -1.60 13.23 -16.89
C ALA A 66 -2.81 12.59 -16.20
N GLU A 67 -3.46 11.60 -16.84
CA GLU A 67 -4.57 10.84 -16.24
C GLU A 67 -4.15 10.16 -14.93
N ASN A 68 -2.96 9.56 -14.88
CA ASN A 68 -2.46 8.92 -13.67
C ASN A 68 -2.16 9.95 -12.57
N LYS A 69 -1.58 11.12 -12.91
CA LYS A 69 -1.35 12.20 -11.94
C LYS A 69 -2.67 12.70 -11.35
N TRP A 70 -3.69 12.88 -12.18
CA TRP A 70 -5.04 13.24 -11.72
C TRP A 70 -5.61 12.18 -10.78
N PHE A 71 -5.53 10.89 -11.15
CA PHE A 71 -5.99 9.81 -10.26
C PHE A 71 -5.22 9.77 -8.93
N LEU A 72 -3.91 9.98 -8.96
CA LEU A 72 -3.07 10.01 -7.76
C LEU A 72 -3.42 11.19 -6.85
N SER A 73 -3.69 12.38 -7.40
CA SER A 73 -4.05 13.56 -6.62
C SER A 73 -5.46 13.48 -6.03
N HIS A 74 -6.37 12.70 -6.62
CA HIS A 74 -7.69 12.46 -6.05
C HIS A 74 -7.68 11.36 -4.99
N THR A 75 -6.73 10.42 -5.09
CA THR A 75 -6.61 9.28 -4.15
C THR A 75 -5.57 9.50 -3.05
N THR A 76 -4.86 10.63 -3.03
CA THR A 76 -3.81 10.95 -2.05
C THR A 76 -4.33 10.93 -0.62
N GLY A 77 -5.52 11.47 -0.36
CA GLY A 77 -6.11 11.49 0.98
C GLY A 77 -6.27 10.10 1.57
N VAL A 78 -6.98 9.22 0.85
CA VAL A 78 -7.20 7.82 1.24
C VAL A 78 -5.87 7.08 1.37
N ARG A 79 -4.97 7.23 0.40
CA ARG A 79 -3.66 6.55 0.43
C ARG A 79 -2.81 6.98 1.61
N ASN A 80 -2.85 8.25 2.00
CA ASN A 80 -2.11 8.77 3.15
C ASN A 80 -2.63 8.20 4.47
N VAL A 81 -3.95 8.01 4.60
CA VAL A 81 -4.55 7.35 5.77
C VAL A 81 -4.08 5.89 5.86
N PHE A 82 -4.17 5.12 4.79
CA PHE A 82 -3.68 3.73 4.77
C PHE A 82 -2.18 3.63 5.03
N LYS A 83 -1.37 4.54 4.47
CA LYS A 83 0.07 4.62 4.76
C LYS A 83 0.33 4.93 6.23
N ARG A 84 -0.41 5.86 6.83
CA ARG A 84 -0.28 6.21 8.25
C ARG A 84 -0.66 5.04 9.15
N MET A 85 -1.75 4.33 8.83
CA MET A 85 -2.17 3.13 9.55
C MET A 85 -1.13 2.00 9.44
N LYS A 86 -0.60 1.75 8.24
CA LYS A 86 0.46 0.75 8.03
C LYS A 86 1.73 1.11 8.80
N LYS A 87 2.19 2.35 8.71
CA LYS A 87 3.35 2.86 9.45
C LYS A 87 3.15 2.77 10.96
N SER A 88 1.94 3.06 11.45
CA SER A 88 1.60 2.89 12.88
C SER A 88 1.65 1.43 13.30
N LYS A 89 1.17 0.51 12.46
CA LYS A 89 1.20 -0.94 12.72
C LYS A 89 2.62 -1.50 12.67
N GLU A 90 3.46 -1.01 11.77
CA GLU A 90 4.89 -1.35 11.68
C GLU A 90 5.68 -0.80 12.86
N ALA A 91 5.49 0.47 13.23
CA ALA A 91 6.11 1.05 14.42
C ALA A 91 5.72 0.30 15.71
N GLY A 92 4.49 -0.24 15.78
CA GLY A 92 4.05 -1.11 16.88
C GLY A 92 4.74 -2.48 16.91
N LYS A 93 5.31 -2.94 15.79
CA LYS A 93 6.11 -4.18 15.72
C LYS A 93 7.56 -3.93 16.09
N ASP A 94 8.12 -2.79 15.68
CA ASP A 94 9.54 -2.49 15.92
C ASP A 94 9.79 -2.09 17.37
N TYR A 95 8.81 -1.46 18.03
CA TYR A 95 8.98 -0.92 19.38
C TYR A 95 7.95 -1.47 20.37
N LYS A 96 8.36 -1.54 21.63
CA LYS A 96 7.50 -1.76 22.79
C LYS A 96 7.60 -0.53 23.69
N ILE A 97 6.46 -0.05 24.14
CA ILE A 97 6.36 1.11 25.01
C ILE A 97 6.35 0.58 26.44
N PHE A 98 7.30 1.05 27.25
CA PHE A 98 7.36 0.76 28.68
C PHE A 98 7.14 2.04 29.47
N THR A 99 6.32 1.95 30.50
CA THR A 99 6.12 3.03 31.45
C THR A 99 7.14 2.90 32.59
N CYS A 100 7.84 3.98 32.91
CA CYS A 100 8.71 4.03 34.07
C CYS A 100 7.88 3.94 35.36
N PRO A 101 8.22 3.08 36.33
CA PRO A 101 7.45 2.91 37.56
C PRO A 101 7.53 4.11 38.52
N ARG A 102 8.48 5.04 38.31
CA ARG A 102 8.72 6.16 39.24
C ARG A 102 8.20 7.50 38.74
N CYS A 103 8.30 7.78 37.44
CA CYS A 103 7.93 9.08 36.87
C CYS A 103 6.90 8.96 35.74
N GLU A 104 6.40 7.76 35.49
CA GLU A 104 5.38 7.43 34.50
C GLU A 104 5.73 7.81 33.05
N GLN A 105 7.01 8.12 32.79
CA GLN A 105 7.47 8.45 31.46
C GLN A 105 7.37 7.22 30.53
N MET A 106 6.75 7.41 29.37
CA MET A 106 6.71 6.40 28.30
C MET A 106 8.04 6.35 27.56
N ILE A 107 8.70 5.18 27.57
CA ILE A 107 9.98 4.91 26.93
C ILE A 107 9.76 3.93 25.78
N ARG A 108 10.23 4.27 24.58
CA ARG A 108 10.18 3.39 23.41
C ARG A 108 11.46 2.56 23.33
N ILE A 109 11.31 1.24 23.26
CA ILE A 109 12.42 0.29 23.18
C ILE A 109 12.21 -0.65 22.00
N PRO A 110 13.25 -0.95 21.21
CA PRO A 110 13.15 -1.90 20.11
C PRO A 110 12.87 -3.33 20.61
N ARG A 111 11.93 -4.02 19.95
CA ARG A 111 11.58 -5.42 20.23
C ARG A 111 12.72 -6.38 19.88
N GLY A 112 12.75 -7.56 20.51
CA GLY A 112 13.67 -8.65 20.15
C GLY A 112 15.03 -8.63 20.85
N LYS A 113 15.22 -7.77 21.86
CA LYS A 113 16.46 -7.68 22.64
C LYS A 113 16.51 -8.59 23.89
N GLY A 114 15.46 -9.38 24.15
CA GLY A 114 15.42 -10.29 25.29
C GLY A 114 15.26 -9.56 26.63
N ARG A 115 16.01 -9.97 27.67
CA ARG A 115 16.05 -9.28 28.96
C ARG A 115 16.98 -8.08 28.85
N ILE A 116 16.43 -6.88 29.08
CA ILE A 116 17.19 -5.64 29.01
C ILE A 116 17.01 -4.84 30.30
N GLU A 117 18.07 -4.15 30.69
CA GLU A 117 18.01 -3.11 31.72
C GLU A 117 17.60 -1.79 31.04
N ILE A 118 16.49 -1.23 31.48
CA ILE A 118 15.93 0.01 30.93
C ILE A 118 16.25 1.13 31.90
N ARG A 119 17.05 2.11 31.46
CA ARG A 119 17.30 3.34 32.20
C ARG A 119 16.32 4.44 31.76
N CYS A 120 15.60 5.02 32.72
CA CYS A 120 14.69 6.12 32.42
C CYS A 120 15.47 7.42 32.13
N PRO A 121 15.21 8.12 31.02
CA PRO A 121 15.87 9.39 30.70
C PRO A 121 15.45 10.55 31.62
N LYS A 122 14.28 10.47 32.27
CA LYS A 122 13.72 11.55 33.10
C LYS A 122 14.17 11.46 34.56
N CYS A 123 14.09 10.28 35.17
CA CYS A 123 14.39 10.09 36.59
C CYS A 123 15.65 9.25 36.86
N GLY A 124 16.33 8.76 35.82
CA GLY A 124 17.53 7.94 35.95
C GLY A 124 17.31 6.52 36.50
N ASN A 125 16.10 6.18 36.95
CA ASN A 125 15.78 4.86 37.52
C ASN A 125 15.99 3.74 36.50
N THR A 126 16.62 2.64 36.94
CA THR A 126 16.82 1.43 36.12
C THR A 126 15.84 0.33 36.54
N PHE A 127 15.35 -0.42 35.55
CA PHE A 127 14.49 -1.58 35.81
C PHE A 127 14.65 -2.62 34.69
N ILE A 128 14.58 -3.90 35.05
CA ILE A 128 14.75 -5.01 34.11
C ILE A 128 13.38 -5.43 33.57
N LYS A 129 13.21 -5.43 32.25
CA LYS A 129 12.03 -6.01 31.59
C LYS A 129 12.44 -6.81 30.35
N LYS A 130 11.55 -7.72 29.94
CA LYS A 130 11.68 -8.44 28.68
C LYS A 130 11.08 -7.60 27.54
N SER A 131 11.92 -7.24 26.57
CA SER A 131 11.52 -6.57 25.32
C SER A 131 10.59 -7.48 24.53
#